data_AF-A0A545TMG0-F1
#
_entry.id   AF-A0A545TMG0-F1
#
_cell.length_a   1.000
_cell.length_b   1.000
_cell.length_c   1.000
_cell.angle_alpha   90.00
_cell.angle_beta   90.00
_cell.angle_gamma   90.00
#
_symmetry.space_group_name_H-M   'P 1'
#
loop_
_entity.id
_entity.type
_entity.pdbx_description
1 polymer ?
#
loop_
_entity_poly.entity_id
_entity_poly.type
_entity_poly.pdbx_seq_one_letter_code
_entity_poly.pdbx_strand_id
1 'polypeptide(L)' 'MVIDAKLSEGYVVLCDKRAEMHSFLIVSFGLSVECPHCGATEIATDLVTDFYLSDRAAA' A
#
# COMPACT_ATOMS: atom_id res chain seq x y z
N MET A 1 3.27 -5.90 1.22
CA MET A 1 2.19 -4.92 1.00
C MET A 1 2.44 -4.23 -0.31
N VAL A 2 1.38 -3.89 -1.03
CA VAL A 2 1.43 -3.15 -2.29
C VAL A 2 0.26 -2.18 -2.37
N ILE A 3 0.44 -1.06 -3.06
CA ILE A 3 -0.68 -0.20 -3.45
C ILE A 3 -1.31 -0.80 -4.70
N ASP A 4 -2.62 -1.05 -4.66
CA ASP A 4 -3.38 -1.60 -5.78
C ASP A 4 -4.01 -0.50 -6.64
N ALA A 5 -4.53 0.54 -5.99
CA ALA A 5 -5.19 1.64 -6.67
C ALA A 5 -5.02 2.97 -5.93
N LYS A 6 -5.08 4.06 -6.70
CA LYS A 6 -5.21 5.43 -6.19
C LYS A 6 -6.62 5.94 -6.49
N LEU A 7 -7.35 6.30 -5.44
CA LEU A 7 -8.69 6.87 -5.47
C LEU A 7 -8.64 8.37 -5.14
N SER A 8 -9.78 9.07 -5.25
CA SER A 8 -9.92 10.46 -4.80
C SER A 8 -9.70 10.61 -3.29
N GLU A 9 -10.05 9.58 -2.52
CA GLU A 9 -10.02 9.57 -1.06
C GLU A 9 -8.69 9.08 -0.47
N GLY A 10 -7.82 8.46 -1.28
CA GLY A 10 -6.56 7.89 -0.81
C GLY A 10 -6.05 6.72 -1.66
N TYR A 11 -5.30 5.82 -1.03
CA TYR A 11 -4.65 4.69 -1.66
C TYR A 11 -5.20 3.38 -1.09
N VAL A 12 -5.58 2.45 -1.97
CA VAL A 12 -5.96 1.09 -1.60
C VAL A 12 -4.69 0.26 -1.46
N VAL A 13 -4.45 -0.28 -0.27
CA VAL A 13 -3.28 -1.12 0.02
C VAL A 13 -3.72 -2.56 0.27
N LEU A 14 -3.06 -3.48 -0.41
CA LEU A 14 -3.18 -4.91 -0.20
C LEU A 14 -2.03 -5.38 0.71
N CYS A 15 -2.39 -6.10 1.76
CA CYS A 15 -1.47 -6.78 2.65
C CYS A 15 -1.68 -8.29 2.55
N ASP A 16 -0.64 -9.00 2.17
CA ASP A 16 -0.53 -10.46 2.10
C ASP A 16 0.35 -11.02 3.21
N LYS A 17 0.73 -10.19 4.19
CA LYS A 17 1.61 -10.60 5.29
C LYS A 17 0.78 -11.38 6.31
N ARG A 18 1.28 -12.57 6.69
CA ARG A 18 0.74 -13.49 7.73
C ARG A 18 -0.49 -14.32 7.32
N ALA A 19 -0.47 -14.84 6.10
CA ALA A 19 -1.37 -15.89 5.58
C ALA A 19 -2.84 -15.50 5.33
N GLU A 20 -3.25 -14.28 5.67
CA GLU A 20 -4.54 -13.71 5.29
C GLU A 20 -4.32 -12.48 4.40
N MET A 21 -5.16 -12.36 3.37
CA MET A 21 -5.13 -11.20 2.47
C MET A 21 -6.10 -10.15 2.99
N HIS A 22 -5.58 -8.96 3.26
CA HIS A 22 -6.34 -7.82 3.75
C HIS A 22 -6.20 -6.63 2.81
N SER A 23 -7.26 -5.86 2.65
CA SER A 23 -7.25 -4.59 1.95
C SER A 23 -7.66 -3.47 2.89
N PHE A 24 -6.97 -2.34 2.85
CA PHE A 24 -7.33 -1.16 3.63
C PHE A 24 -7.04 0.13 2.87
N LEU A 25 -7.75 1.20 3.24
CA LEU A 25 -7.60 2.53 2.64
C LEU A 25 -6.68 3.38 3.51
N ILE A 26 -5.70 4.02 2.87
CA ILE A 26 -4.83 5.00 3.51
C ILE A 26 -5.09 6.36 2.89
N VAL A 27 -5.56 7.30 3.70
CA VAL A 27 -5.88 8.67 3.26
C VAL A 27 -4.61 9.52 3.11
N SER A 28 -3.63 9.31 3.99
CA SER A 28 -2.34 10.02 3.97
C SER A 28 -1.20 9.10 4.39
N PHE A 29 -0.07 9.20 3.69
CA PHE A 29 1.15 8.49 4.06
C PHE A 29 1.95 9.28 5.09
N GLY A 30 2.37 8.60 6.17
CA GLY A 30 3.42 9.05 7.08
C GLY A 30 4.80 8.56 6.59
N LEU A 31 5.73 8.32 7.53
CA LEU A 31 7.03 7.69 7.22
C LEU A 31 6.90 6.19 6.95
N SER A 32 5.92 5.55 7.57
CA SER A 32 5.62 4.12 7.43
C SER A 32 4.13 3.89 7.30
N VAL A 33 3.79 2.70 6.80
CA VAL A 33 2.43 2.18 6.71
C VAL A 33 2.35 0.94 7.57
N GLU A 34 1.39 0.93 8.49
CA GLU A 34 1.06 -0.25 9.27
C GLU A 34 -0.26 -0.84 8.78
N CYS A 35 -0.29 -2.16 8.56
CA CYS A 35 -1.51 -2.89 8.25
C CYS A 35 -2.37 -3.01 9.52
N PRO A 36 -3.60 -2.48 9.55
CA PRO A 36 -4.44 -2.48 10.75
C PRO A 36 -4.93 -3.89 11.16
N HIS A 37 -4.81 -4.89 10.27
CA HIS A 37 -5.26 -6.26 10.53
C HIS A 37 -4.17 -7.13 11.15
N CYS A 38 -2.92 -6.98 10.71
CA CYS A 38 -1.83 -7.89 11.10
C CYS A 38 -0.66 -7.20 11.79
N GLY A 39 -0.65 -5.86 11.87
CA GLY A 39 0.42 -5.05 12.45
C GLY A 39 1.73 -5.11 11.65
N ALA A 40 1.72 -5.62 10.42
CA ALA A 40 2.89 -5.55 9.56
C ALA A 40 3.16 -4.08 9.19
N THR A 41 4.42 -3.68 9.19
CA THR A 41 4.84 -2.31 8.88
C THR A 41 5.78 -2.31 7.68
N GLU A 42 5.60 -1.37 6.76
CA GLU A 42 6.46 -1.16 5.59
C GLU A 42 6.80 0.33 5.47
N ILE A 43 7.89 0.64 4.77
CA ILE A 43 8.31 2.02 4.52
C ILE A 43 7.38 2.64 3.47
N ALA A 44 6.81 3.81 3.79
CA ALA A 44 5.79 4.42 2.94
C ALA A 44 6.36 4.85 1.58
N THR A 45 7.60 5.35 1.55
CA THR A 45 8.28 5.76 0.31
C THR A 45 8.49 4.61 -0.64
N ASP A 46 8.79 3.42 -0.12
CA ASP A 46 9.07 2.24 -0.94
C ASP A 46 7.77 1.77 -1.62
N LEU A 47 6.68 1.67 -0.85
CA LEU A 47 5.34 1.36 -1.36
C LEU A 47 4.88 2.30 -2.47
N VAL A 48 5.08 3.61 -2.29
CA VAL A 48 4.68 4.63 -3.27
C VAL A 48 5.57 4.57 -4.50
N THR A 49 6.87 4.38 -4.32
CA THR A 49 7.83 4.29 -5.44
C THR A 49 7.51 3.07 -6.30
N ASP A 50 7.32 1.91 -5.68
CA ASP A 50 6.97 0.66 -6.37
C ASP A 50 5.68 0.80 -7.17
N PHE A 51 4.66 1.46 -6.62
CA PHE A 51 3.39 1.71 -7.30
C PHE A 51 3.57 2.54 -8.57
N TYR A 52 4.21 3.71 -8.49
CA TYR A 52 4.38 4.57 -9.66
C TYR A 52 5.37 4.02 -10.69
N LEU A 53 6.34 3.21 -10.27
CA LEU A 53 7.23 2.52 -11.20
C LEU A 53 6.51 1.38 -11.92
N SER A 54 5.64 0.64 -11.23
CA SER A 54 4.84 -0.43 -11.82
C SER A 54 3.80 0.10 -12.80
N ASP A 55 3.15 1.22 -12.48
CA ASP A 55 2.18 1.90 -13.36
C ASP A 55 2.86 2.38 -14.67
N ARG A 56 4.09 2.89 -14.57
CA ARG A 56 4.90 3.29 -15.75
C ARG A 56 5.33 2.14 -16.64
N ALA A 57 5.47 0.93 -16.10
CA ALA A 57 5.83 -0.25 -16.89
C ALA A 57 4.64 -0.82 -17.69
N ALA A 58 3.41 -0.45 -17.31
CA ALA A 58 2.17 -0.90 -17.96
C ALA A 58 1.65 0.06 -19.04
N ALA A 59 2.27 1.24 -19.21
CA ALA A 59 1.92 2.28 -20.19
C ALA A 59 2.88 2.30 -21.39
#